data_AF-A0A533W034-F1
#
_entry.id   AF-A0A533W034-F1
#
_cell.length_a   1.000
_cell.length_b   1.000
_cell.length_c   1.000
_cell.angle_alpha   90.00
_cell.angle_beta   90.00
_cell.angle_gamma   90.00
#
_symmetry.space_group_name_H-M   'P 1'
#
loop_
_entity.id
_entity.type
_entity.pdbx_description
1 polymer ?
#
loop_
_entity_poly.entity_id
_entity_poly.type
_entity_poly.pdbx_seq_one_letter_code
_entity_poly.pdbx_strand_id
1 'polypeptide(L)'
;AVIMSKAMNRSFANVLFGGVGSRITAGTTGTTQAARSVQAYTPEDVATVLEDARSVIVVPGYGMAVAQAQHVVKELADVLQRRGIDVKYAIHPVAGRMPGHMNVVLADAQVPYEQLWEMDRVNPLFPETDMAIVVGANDVTNPAARTKADSPLYGMPILDVDKARTVVFIKRSTRPGFSGVDNELFYLPNTMMVFGDAKEVLTELVTAEGVSRKGRRAPERISSPDEVPKKGVHPAYQGPIRKKTWRFTAPLLRTDPLIIVEFLRGVKFRPKTTPS
;
A
#
# COMPACT_ATOMS: atom_id res chain seq x y z
N ALA A 1 21.80 35.92 -6.70
CA ALA A 1 21.61 34.55 -6.16
C ALA A 1 22.68 34.16 -5.13
N VAL A 2 23.99 34.35 -5.36
CA VAL A 2 25.06 33.98 -4.39
C VAL A 2 25.15 34.91 -3.17
N ILE A 3 24.58 36.12 -3.24
CA ILE A 3 24.65 37.11 -2.14
C ILE A 3 23.55 36.92 -1.07
N MET A 4 22.48 36.17 -1.36
CA MET A 4 21.48 35.78 -0.35
C MET A 4 21.72 34.40 0.29
N SER A 5 22.66 33.62 -0.24
CA SER A 5 23.10 32.35 0.35
C SER A 5 24.29 32.48 1.32
N LYS A 6 24.76 33.71 1.56
CA LYS A 6 25.89 34.00 2.47
C LYS A 6 25.46 34.60 3.82
N ALA A 7 24.16 34.82 4.03
CA ALA A 7 23.58 35.30 5.28
C ALA A 7 22.89 34.20 6.12
N MET A 8 22.77 32.98 5.59
CA MET A 8 22.30 31.81 6.33
C MET A 8 23.24 30.67 5.99
N ASN A 9 24.08 30.27 6.93
CA ASN A 9 25.09 29.23 6.80
C ASN A 9 24.48 27.86 6.43
N ARG A 10 24.02 27.68 5.19
CA ARG A 10 23.36 26.48 4.67
C ARG A 10 23.78 26.24 3.23
N SER A 11 24.38 25.08 2.98
CA SER A 11 24.75 24.62 1.64
C SER A 11 23.52 24.14 0.87
N PHE A 12 23.51 24.45 -0.43
CA PHE A 12 22.48 24.13 -1.43
C PHE A 12 21.99 22.66 -1.41
N ALA A 13 22.82 21.73 -0.95
CA ALA A 13 22.48 20.31 -0.81
C ALA A 13 21.33 20.00 0.18
N ASN A 14 21.11 20.86 1.19
CA ASN A 14 20.04 20.64 2.19
C ASN A 14 18.66 21.16 1.74
N VAL A 15 18.57 21.84 0.59
CA VAL A 15 17.29 22.35 0.06
C VAL A 15 16.60 21.32 -0.83
N LEU A 16 17.37 20.44 -1.47
CA LEU A 16 16.84 19.37 -2.33
C LEU A 16 16.39 18.12 -1.56
N PHE A 17 16.84 17.94 -0.30
CA PHE A 17 16.53 16.75 0.53
C PHE A 17 15.96 17.08 1.92
N GLY A 18 15.62 18.34 2.21
CA GLY A 18 15.37 18.81 3.58
C GLY A 18 14.14 19.69 3.76
N GLY A 19 13.02 19.37 3.12
CA GLY A 19 11.81 20.17 3.28
C GLY A 19 10.50 19.45 2.97
N VAL A 20 10.04 18.59 3.90
CA VAL A 20 8.72 18.68 4.58
C VAL A 20 8.88 17.96 5.93
N GLY A 21 8.61 18.63 7.05
CA GLY A 21 8.68 18.02 8.38
C GLY A 21 9.02 19.02 9.48
N SER A 22 8.04 19.32 10.33
CA SER A 22 8.25 20.18 11.51
C SER A 22 9.06 19.42 12.57
N ARG A 23 10.22 19.95 12.97
CA ARG A 23 11.01 19.36 14.05
C ARG A 23 10.32 19.63 15.39
N ILE A 24 9.76 18.58 15.99
CA ILE A 24 9.25 18.64 17.36
C ILE A 24 10.38 18.23 18.31
N THR A 25 10.84 19.17 19.14
CA THR A 25 11.83 18.89 20.20
C THR A 25 11.12 18.22 21.37
N ALA A 26 11.33 16.92 21.58
CA ALA A 26 10.81 16.21 22.75
C ALA A 26 11.74 16.42 23.95
N GLY A 27 11.24 17.10 24.99
CA GLY A 27 11.93 17.19 26.28
C GLY A 27 11.70 15.93 27.11
N THR A 28 12.79 15.34 27.63
CA THR A 28 12.73 14.33 28.70
C THR A 28 13.80 14.64 29.73
N THR A 29 13.39 14.76 30.99
CA THR A 29 14.26 14.86 32.17
C THR A 29 14.83 13.49 32.49
N GLY A 30 16.14 13.31 32.29
CA GLY A 30 16.87 12.12 32.73
C GLY A 30 18.08 11.78 31.86
N THR A 31 19.28 12.10 32.36
CA THR A 31 20.62 11.67 31.89
C THR A 31 20.99 11.93 30.42
N THR A 32 21.75 13.01 30.22
CA THR A 32 22.89 13.18 29.29
C THR A 32 22.92 12.33 28.01
N GLN A 33 21.86 12.34 27.21
CA GLN A 33 21.94 12.07 25.78
C GLN A 33 21.49 13.33 25.06
N ALA A 34 22.32 13.81 24.13
CA ALA A 34 21.96 14.89 23.23
C ALA A 34 20.56 14.63 22.67
N ALA A 35 19.66 15.64 22.76
CA ALA A 35 18.27 15.53 22.35
C ALA A 35 18.18 14.87 20.97
N ARG A 36 17.84 13.58 20.93
CA ARG A 36 17.67 12.84 19.68
C ARG A 36 16.40 13.38 19.04
N SER A 37 16.55 14.16 17.97
CA SER A 37 15.41 14.81 17.33
C SER A 37 14.68 13.80 16.46
N VAL A 38 13.38 13.67 16.66
CA VAL A 38 12.48 12.91 15.79
C VAL A 38 11.94 13.84 14.70
N GLN A 39 11.89 13.36 13.46
CA GLN A 39 11.23 14.07 12.36
C GLN A 39 9.77 13.63 12.26
N ALA A 40 8.86 14.59 12.40
CA ALA A 40 7.43 14.37 12.25
C ALA A 40 7.02 14.59 10.78
N TYR A 41 6.17 13.70 10.27
CA TYR A 41 5.63 13.72 8.91
C TYR A 41 4.11 13.67 8.95
N THR A 42 3.48 14.12 7.86
CA THR A 42 2.03 14.01 7.68
C THR A 42 1.64 12.77 6.88
N PRO A 43 0.36 12.37 6.87
CA PRO A 43 -0.11 11.30 5.99
C PRO A 43 0.14 11.58 4.50
N GLU A 44 0.08 12.84 4.07
CA GLU A 44 0.38 13.25 2.69
C GLU A 44 1.85 13.06 2.31
N ASP A 45 2.77 13.30 3.25
CA ASP A 45 4.19 13.02 3.05
C ASP A 45 4.40 11.51 2.81
N VAL A 46 3.72 10.67 3.59
CA VAL A 46 3.76 9.21 3.42
C VAL A 46 3.15 8.79 2.08
N ALA A 47 2.02 9.36 1.69
CA ALA A 47 1.39 9.10 0.40
C ALA A 47 2.34 9.42 -0.77
N THR A 48 3.11 10.51 -0.65
CA THR A 48 4.11 10.89 -1.66
C THR A 48 5.21 9.83 -1.79
N VAL A 49 5.72 9.29 -0.67
CA VAL A 49 6.72 8.22 -0.70
C VAL A 49 6.12 6.89 -1.19
N LEU A 50 4.83 6.65 -0.95
CA LEU A 50 4.11 5.48 -1.44
C LEU A 50 3.89 5.51 -2.96
N GLU A 51 4.06 6.64 -3.66
CA GLU A 51 3.88 6.72 -5.12
C GLU A 51 4.81 5.76 -5.86
N ASP A 52 6.06 5.64 -5.39
CA ASP A 52 7.13 4.81 -5.99
C ASP A 52 7.27 3.42 -5.35
N ALA A 53 6.43 3.08 -4.37
CA ALA A 53 6.48 1.79 -3.69
C ALA A 53 5.84 0.68 -4.53
N ARG A 54 6.47 -0.50 -4.55
CA ARG A 54 5.98 -1.74 -5.17
C ARG A 54 5.73 -2.84 -4.15
N SER A 55 6.41 -2.80 -3.00
CA SER A 55 6.23 -3.74 -1.89
C SER A 55 6.01 -3.01 -0.57
N VAL A 56 4.94 -3.37 0.14
CA VAL A 56 4.57 -2.79 1.44
C VAL A 56 4.32 -3.89 2.46
N ILE A 57 4.95 -3.79 3.62
CA ILE A 57 4.68 -4.67 4.75
C ILE A 57 4.02 -3.85 5.87
N VAL A 58 2.79 -4.20 6.20
CA VAL A 58 2.06 -3.63 7.33
C VAL A 58 2.42 -4.41 8.60
N VAL A 59 2.83 -3.68 9.64
CA VAL A 59 3.18 -4.25 10.95
C VAL A 59 2.14 -3.79 11.98
N PRO A 60 1.07 -4.58 12.21
CA PRO A 60 0.04 -4.26 13.18
C PRO A 60 0.56 -4.41 14.62
N GLY A 61 0.14 -3.52 15.50
CA GLY A 61 0.45 -3.56 16.92
C GLY A 61 -0.72 -3.20 17.82
N TYR A 62 -0.47 -3.16 19.12
CA TYR A 62 -1.51 -2.91 20.12
C TYR A 62 -2.25 -1.58 19.90
N GLY A 63 -1.55 -0.53 19.48
CA GLY A 63 -2.16 0.78 19.20
C GLY A 63 -3.21 0.73 18.08
N MET A 64 -3.03 -0.14 17.08
CA MET A 64 -4.03 -0.37 16.03
C MET A 64 -5.33 -0.94 16.61
N ALA A 65 -5.22 -1.94 17.50
CA ALA A 65 -6.36 -2.55 18.16
C ALA A 65 -7.07 -1.57 19.11
N VAL A 66 -6.32 -0.75 19.87
CA VAL A 66 -6.91 0.27 20.74
C VAL A 66 -7.70 1.31 19.93
N ALA A 67 -7.19 1.71 18.77
CA ALA A 67 -7.86 2.66 17.88
C ALA A 67 -9.00 2.04 17.04
N GLN A 68 -9.18 0.72 17.09
CA GLN A 68 -10.12 -0.01 16.22
C GLN A 68 -9.89 0.32 14.73
N ALA A 69 -8.62 0.31 14.33
CA ALA A 69 -8.18 0.75 13.00
C ALA A 69 -8.10 -0.39 11.96
N GLN A 70 -8.41 -1.63 12.34
CA GLN A 70 -8.21 -2.83 11.50
C GLN A 70 -8.90 -2.75 10.13
N HIS A 71 -10.12 -2.21 10.08
CA HIS A 71 -10.85 -2.06 8.82
C HIS A 71 -10.22 -1.01 7.90
N VAL A 72 -9.67 0.07 8.48
CA VAL A 72 -9.02 1.14 7.71
C VAL A 72 -7.65 0.69 7.20
N VAL A 73 -6.92 -0.10 8.00
CA VAL A 73 -5.69 -0.76 7.52
C VAL A 73 -6.00 -1.65 6.32
N LYS A 74 -7.07 -2.46 6.40
CA LYS A 74 -7.50 -3.31 5.30
C LYS A 74 -7.91 -2.50 4.07
N GLU A 75 -8.63 -1.40 4.26
CA GLU A 75 -9.00 -0.49 3.17
C GLU A 75 -7.76 0.12 2.50
N LEU A 76 -6.76 0.55 3.27
CA LEU A 76 -5.48 1.01 2.72
C LEU A 76 -4.81 -0.08 1.91
N ALA A 77 -4.71 -1.30 2.43
CA ALA A 77 -4.14 -2.43 1.72
C ALA A 77 -4.88 -2.70 0.39
N ASP A 78 -6.21 -2.65 0.37
CA ASP A 78 -7.00 -2.82 -0.86
C ASP A 78 -6.72 -1.70 -1.88
N VAL A 79 -6.55 -0.46 -1.43
CA VAL A 79 -6.19 0.67 -2.31
C VAL A 79 -4.82 0.45 -2.92
N LEU A 80 -3.83 0.06 -2.12
CA LEU A 80 -2.46 -0.22 -2.58
C LEU A 80 -2.42 -1.44 -3.51
N GLN A 81 -3.13 -2.52 -3.19
CA GLN A 81 -3.23 -3.72 -4.04
C GLN A 81 -3.89 -3.41 -5.39
N ARG A 82 -4.93 -2.54 -5.42
CA ARG A 82 -5.51 -2.05 -6.68
C ARG A 82 -4.52 -1.23 -7.52
N ARG A 83 -3.47 -0.69 -6.92
CA ARG A 83 -2.34 -0.05 -7.64
C ARG A 83 -1.31 -1.05 -8.14
N GLY A 84 -1.44 -2.33 -7.81
CA GLY A 84 -0.47 -3.39 -8.13
C GLY A 84 0.68 -3.49 -7.13
N ILE A 85 0.55 -2.88 -5.94
CA ILE A 85 1.53 -2.99 -4.87
C ILE A 85 1.31 -4.32 -4.14
N ASP A 86 2.39 -5.05 -3.89
CA ASP A 86 2.38 -6.26 -3.10
C ASP A 86 2.32 -5.90 -1.61
N VAL A 87 1.19 -6.20 -0.96
CA VAL A 87 0.92 -5.86 0.44
C VAL A 87 0.86 -7.14 1.29
N LYS A 88 1.66 -7.17 2.35
CA LYS A 88 1.68 -8.26 3.35
C LYS A 88 1.48 -7.70 4.76
N TYR A 89 0.99 -8.53 5.67
CA TYR A 89 0.88 -8.23 7.09
C TYR A 89 1.90 -9.05 7.86
N ALA A 90 2.83 -8.41 8.55
CA ALA A 90 3.82 -9.07 9.39
C ALA A 90 3.29 -9.25 10.82
N ILE A 91 2.99 -10.48 11.20
CA ILE A 91 2.42 -10.80 12.50
C ILE A 91 3.53 -11.26 13.45
N HIS A 92 3.76 -10.45 14.48
CA HIS A 92 4.62 -10.84 15.58
C HIS A 92 3.84 -11.71 16.59
N PRO A 93 4.40 -12.83 17.10
CA PRO A 93 3.68 -13.76 17.97
C PRO A 93 3.12 -13.13 19.25
N VAL A 94 3.83 -12.12 19.79
CA VAL A 94 3.41 -11.36 20.98
C VAL A 94 2.96 -9.93 20.68
N ALA A 95 2.60 -9.61 19.43
CA ALA A 95 1.97 -8.31 19.14
C ALA A 95 0.61 -8.21 19.87
N GLY A 96 0.46 -7.17 20.69
CA GLY A 96 -0.79 -6.89 21.40
C GLY A 96 -0.68 -7.10 22.93
N ARG A 97 -1.64 -7.86 23.47
CA ARG A 97 -1.82 -8.13 24.90
C ARG A 97 -2.27 -9.57 25.18
N MET A 98 -2.48 -10.37 24.14
CA MET A 98 -2.80 -11.79 24.20
C MET A 98 -2.14 -12.49 23.00
N PRO A 99 -1.77 -13.77 23.11
CA PRO A 99 -1.31 -14.54 21.95
C PRO A 99 -2.35 -14.52 20.83
N GLY A 100 -1.91 -14.32 19.59
CA GLY A 100 -2.80 -14.26 18.42
C GLY A 100 -3.72 -13.02 18.37
N HIS A 101 -3.46 -11.98 19.18
CA HIS A 101 -4.32 -10.79 19.23
C HIS A 101 -4.51 -10.17 17.84
N MET A 102 -3.42 -9.98 17.08
CA MET A 102 -3.51 -9.38 15.75
C MET A 102 -4.19 -10.30 14.73
N ASN A 103 -4.08 -11.62 14.87
CA ASN A 103 -4.80 -12.56 14.00
C ASN A 103 -6.31 -12.41 14.15
N VAL A 104 -6.81 -12.33 15.39
CA VAL A 104 -8.24 -12.16 15.66
C VAL A 104 -8.73 -10.80 15.14
N VAL A 105 -7.98 -9.74 15.41
CA VAL A 105 -8.32 -8.37 14.99
C VAL A 105 -8.34 -8.24 13.45
N LEU A 106 -7.39 -8.87 12.76
CA LEU A 106 -7.36 -8.83 11.28
C LEU A 106 -8.37 -9.80 10.64
N ALA A 107 -8.70 -10.91 11.30
CA ALA A 107 -9.77 -11.80 10.87
C ALA A 107 -11.14 -11.11 10.94
N ASP A 108 -11.38 -10.30 11.99
CA ASP A 108 -12.57 -9.43 12.09
C ASP A 108 -12.66 -8.43 10.92
N ALA A 109 -11.53 -7.88 10.49
CA ALA A 109 -11.43 -7.04 9.29
C ALA A 109 -11.49 -7.81 7.96
N GLN A 110 -11.66 -9.13 7.99
CA GLN A 110 -11.71 -10.01 6.82
C GLN A 110 -10.43 -9.95 5.95
N VAL A 111 -9.26 -9.80 6.59
CA VAL A 111 -7.97 -9.90 5.89
C VAL A 111 -7.72 -11.37 5.51
N PRO A 112 -7.39 -11.67 4.24
CA PRO A 112 -7.10 -13.03 3.81
C PRO A 112 -5.91 -13.63 4.56
N TYR A 113 -6.01 -14.89 4.99
CA TYR A 113 -4.97 -15.57 5.76
C TYR A 113 -3.64 -15.66 5.00
N GLU A 114 -3.68 -15.70 3.67
CA GLU A 114 -2.50 -15.76 2.80
C GLU A 114 -1.66 -14.46 2.86
N GLN A 115 -2.30 -13.35 3.26
CA GLN A 115 -1.62 -12.07 3.48
C GLN A 115 -1.08 -11.94 4.90
N LEU A 116 -1.42 -12.84 5.81
CA LEU A 116 -0.91 -12.86 7.19
C LEU A 116 0.37 -13.70 7.23
N TRP A 117 1.50 -13.01 7.34
CA TRP A 117 2.82 -13.65 7.37
C TRP A 117 3.34 -13.68 8.79
N GLU A 118 3.76 -14.86 9.23
CA GLU A 118 4.46 -15.03 10.49
C GLU A 118 5.86 -14.42 10.43
N MET A 119 6.35 -13.93 11.57
CA MET A 119 7.63 -13.24 11.74
C MET A 119 8.81 -13.94 11.03
N ASP A 120 8.98 -15.25 11.22
CA ASP A 120 10.14 -15.97 10.65
C ASP A 120 10.10 -16.03 9.12
N ARG A 121 8.91 -16.00 8.53
CA ARG A 121 8.72 -16.02 7.07
C ARG A 121 8.82 -14.64 6.43
N VAL A 122 8.41 -13.60 7.16
CA VAL A 122 8.41 -12.21 6.65
C VAL A 122 9.74 -11.50 6.87
N ASN A 123 10.50 -11.86 7.92
CA ASN A 123 11.76 -11.20 8.24
C ASN A 123 12.79 -11.19 7.08
N PRO A 124 12.97 -12.28 6.32
CA PRO A 124 13.85 -12.29 5.14
C PRO A 124 13.41 -11.34 4.03
N LEU A 125 12.15 -10.89 4.01
CA LEU A 125 11.60 -10.02 2.96
C LEU A 125 11.82 -8.53 3.22
N PHE A 126 12.08 -8.11 4.47
CA PHE A 126 12.26 -6.69 4.79
C PHE A 126 13.36 -6.00 3.98
N PRO A 127 14.55 -6.60 3.72
CA PRO A 127 15.58 -5.97 2.88
C PRO A 127 15.14 -5.60 1.46
N GLU A 128 14.15 -6.32 0.91
CA GLU A 128 13.59 -6.08 -0.44
C GLU A 128 12.27 -5.28 -0.40
N THR A 129 11.85 -4.87 0.81
CA THR A 129 10.59 -4.15 1.00
C THR A 129 10.80 -2.65 0.88
N ASP A 130 10.02 -2.02 -0.01
CA ASP A 130 10.09 -0.58 -0.25
C ASP A 130 9.60 0.23 0.97
N MET A 131 8.55 -0.23 1.64
CA MET A 131 8.03 0.44 2.84
C MET A 131 7.46 -0.53 3.89
N ALA A 132 7.87 -0.35 5.14
CA ALA A 132 7.25 -0.99 6.30
C ALA A 132 6.35 0.02 7.05
N ILE A 133 5.04 -0.23 7.10
CA ILE A 133 4.07 0.63 7.79
C ILE A 133 3.75 0.02 9.16
N VAL A 134 4.32 0.57 10.21
CA VAL A 134 4.18 0.12 11.60
C VAL A 134 3.02 0.85 12.28
N VAL A 135 1.93 0.13 12.51
CA VAL A 135 0.68 0.71 13.04
C VAL A 135 0.53 0.37 14.52
N GLY A 136 0.90 1.30 15.40
CA GLY A 136 0.72 1.15 16.84
C GLY A 136 1.53 0.03 17.49
N ALA A 137 2.55 -0.50 16.82
CA ALA A 137 3.57 -1.37 17.40
C ALA A 137 4.74 -0.55 17.95
N ASN A 138 5.46 -1.12 18.92
CA ASN A 138 6.67 -0.51 19.48
C ASN A 138 7.71 -1.58 19.83
N ASP A 139 7.52 -2.29 20.94
CA ASP A 139 8.51 -3.25 21.46
C ASP A 139 8.86 -4.37 20.46
N VAL A 140 7.86 -4.88 19.72
CA VAL A 140 8.00 -5.95 18.71
C VAL A 140 8.85 -5.57 17.49
N THR A 141 9.23 -4.29 17.38
CA THR A 141 10.10 -3.76 16.33
C THR A 141 11.40 -3.18 16.89
N ASN A 142 11.62 -3.19 18.21
CA ASN A 142 12.70 -2.43 18.83
C ASN A 142 14.05 -3.17 18.71
N PRO A 143 15.05 -2.62 17.99
CA PRO A 143 16.36 -3.26 17.77
C PRO A 143 17.15 -3.52 19.04
N ALA A 144 16.82 -2.85 20.15
CA ALA A 144 17.45 -3.09 21.45
C ALA A 144 17.40 -4.58 21.84
N ALA A 145 16.39 -5.32 21.38
CA ALA A 145 16.28 -6.76 21.59
C ALA A 145 17.45 -7.57 21.01
N ARG A 146 18.09 -7.06 19.94
CA ARG A 146 19.25 -7.69 19.27
C ARG A 146 20.59 -7.17 19.79
N THR A 147 20.66 -5.89 20.19
CA THR A 147 21.93 -5.17 20.37
C THR A 147 22.29 -4.85 21.81
N LYS A 148 21.31 -4.80 22.72
CA LYS A 148 21.51 -4.29 24.09
C LYS A 148 21.26 -5.37 25.13
N ALA A 149 22.32 -6.00 25.60
CA ALA A 149 22.25 -7.08 26.61
C ALA A 149 21.63 -6.65 27.94
N ASP A 150 21.66 -5.36 28.26
CA ASP A 150 21.06 -4.73 29.44
C ASP A 150 19.58 -4.37 29.26
N SER A 151 19.03 -4.49 28.04
CA SER A 151 17.63 -4.21 27.76
C SER A 151 16.72 -5.33 28.28
N PRO A 152 15.55 -5.03 28.88
CA PRO A 152 14.54 -6.06 29.19
C PRO A 152 13.97 -6.74 27.94
N LEU A 153 14.26 -6.22 26.74
CA LEU A 153 13.87 -6.82 25.47
C LEU A 153 14.93 -7.78 24.92
N TYR A 154 16.12 -7.86 25.52
CA TYR A 154 17.23 -8.62 24.95
C TYR A 154 16.88 -10.10 24.76
N GLY A 155 17.16 -10.62 23.56
CA GLY A 155 16.85 -12.00 23.18
C GLY A 155 15.40 -12.25 22.74
N MET A 156 14.50 -11.25 22.86
CA MET A 156 13.18 -11.33 22.25
C MET A 156 13.34 -11.29 20.72
N PRO A 157 12.78 -12.24 19.96
CA PRO A 157 12.76 -12.10 18.51
C PRO A 157 11.90 -10.87 18.15
N ILE A 158 12.25 -10.16 17.08
CA ILE A 158 11.57 -8.94 16.63
C ILE A 158 11.33 -9.00 15.12
N LEU A 159 10.45 -8.12 14.64
CA LEU A 159 10.35 -7.84 13.22
C LEU A 159 11.47 -6.90 12.79
N ASP A 160 12.23 -7.32 11.78
CA ASP A 160 13.40 -6.59 11.24
C ASP A 160 12.98 -5.40 10.34
N VAL A 161 12.01 -4.60 10.80
CA VAL A 161 11.44 -3.48 10.03
C VAL A 161 12.51 -2.46 9.66
N ASP A 162 13.58 -2.38 10.45
CA ASP A 162 14.74 -1.50 10.22
C ASP A 162 15.45 -1.76 8.89
N LYS A 163 15.30 -2.98 8.35
CA LYS A 163 15.90 -3.38 7.07
C LYS A 163 15.08 -2.93 5.85
N ALA A 164 13.85 -2.46 6.03
CA ALA A 164 13.06 -1.91 4.93
C ALA A 164 13.65 -0.58 4.44
N ARG A 165 13.44 -0.26 3.16
CA ARG A 165 13.96 0.98 2.56
C ARG A 165 13.43 2.23 3.28
N THR A 166 12.14 2.23 3.61
CA THR A 166 11.49 3.27 4.43
C THR A 166 10.63 2.61 5.50
N VAL A 167 10.66 3.14 6.72
CA VAL A 167 9.82 2.71 7.83
C VAL A 167 8.89 3.85 8.21
N VAL A 168 7.59 3.59 8.34
CA VAL A 168 6.60 4.58 8.77
C VAL A 168 6.02 4.11 10.09
N PHE A 169 6.15 4.91 11.15
CA PHE A 169 5.48 4.64 12.42
C PHE A 169 4.25 5.53 12.59
N ILE A 170 3.11 4.90 12.82
CA ILE A 170 1.85 5.58 13.15
C ILE A 170 1.57 5.37 14.64
N LYS A 171 1.76 6.42 15.45
CA LYS A 171 1.50 6.40 16.90
C LYS A 171 1.29 7.81 17.45
N ARG A 172 0.59 7.93 18.58
CA ARG A 172 0.25 9.24 19.19
C ARG A 172 1.43 10.05 19.75
N SER A 173 2.55 9.41 20.10
CA SER A 173 3.71 10.08 20.72
C SER A 173 4.94 9.16 20.70
N THR A 174 6.12 9.63 21.05
CA THR A 174 7.35 8.82 21.19
C THR A 174 7.37 7.93 22.44
N ARG A 175 6.33 7.97 23.28
CA ARG A 175 6.27 7.18 24.53
C ARG A 175 6.58 5.68 24.32
N PRO A 176 7.27 5.05 25.29
CA PRO A 176 7.66 3.65 25.21
C PRO A 176 6.45 2.70 25.23
N GLY A 177 6.72 1.45 24.89
CA GLY A 177 5.74 0.37 24.85
C GLY A 177 5.48 -0.23 26.23
N PHE A 178 5.19 -1.54 26.25
CA PHE A 178 5.01 -2.30 27.48
C PHE A 178 6.34 -2.42 28.26
N SER A 179 7.46 -2.53 27.55
CA SER A 179 8.79 -2.68 28.12
C SER A 179 9.32 -1.45 28.87
N GLY A 180 8.73 -0.27 28.64
CA GLY A 180 9.26 1.00 29.15
C GLY A 180 10.55 1.47 28.47
N VAL A 181 11.03 0.76 27.44
CA VAL A 181 12.27 1.07 26.72
C VAL A 181 11.98 1.98 25.52
N ASP A 182 12.82 3.00 25.33
CA ASP A 182 12.76 3.85 24.15
C ASP A 182 13.19 3.09 22.88
N ASN A 183 12.66 3.47 21.73
CA ASN A 183 12.91 2.75 20.48
C ASN A 183 13.84 3.55 19.56
N GLU A 184 15.00 2.96 19.26
CA GLU A 184 16.03 3.61 18.46
C GLU A 184 15.60 3.86 17.01
N LEU A 185 14.61 3.11 16.51
CA LEU A 185 14.08 3.29 15.16
C LEU A 185 13.51 4.68 14.93
N PHE A 186 12.96 5.32 15.96
CA PHE A 186 12.35 6.64 15.83
C PHE A 186 13.34 7.74 15.41
N TYR A 187 14.65 7.46 15.54
CA TYR A 187 15.73 8.40 15.25
C TYR A 187 16.53 8.01 14.01
N LEU A 188 16.20 6.90 13.35
CA LEU A 188 16.89 6.48 12.13
C LEU A 188 16.47 7.34 10.93
N PRO A 189 17.37 7.59 9.98
CA PRO A 189 17.10 8.46 8.82
C PRO A 189 16.08 7.88 7.85
N ASN A 190 15.89 6.55 7.83
CA ASN A 190 14.88 5.88 7.01
C ASN A 190 13.52 5.77 7.71
N THR A 191 13.34 6.38 8.89
CA THR A 191 12.09 6.31 9.65
C THR A 191 11.30 7.61 9.59
N MET A 192 10.05 7.50 9.16
CA MET A 192 9.05 8.57 9.18
C MET A 192 8.11 8.37 10.38
N MET A 193 8.03 9.36 11.27
CA MET A 193 7.09 9.33 12.39
C MET A 193 5.84 10.15 12.07
N VAL A 194 4.69 9.49 11.98
CA VAL A 194 3.38 10.13 11.81
C VAL A 194 2.64 10.09 13.13
N PHE A 195 2.43 11.27 13.71
CA PHE A 195 1.80 11.40 15.02
C PHE A 195 0.30 11.58 14.91
N GLY A 196 -0.46 10.71 15.57
CA GLY A 196 -1.92 10.79 15.63
C GLY A 196 -2.57 9.52 16.17
N ASP A 197 -3.90 9.52 16.26
CA ASP A 197 -4.65 8.28 16.41
C ASP A 197 -4.48 7.43 15.15
N ALA A 198 -4.34 6.11 15.32
CA ALA A 198 -4.03 5.24 14.19
C ALA A 198 -5.16 5.23 13.15
N LYS A 199 -6.42 5.26 13.59
CA LYS A 199 -7.57 5.21 12.69
C LYS A 199 -7.68 6.49 11.87
N GLU A 200 -7.52 7.64 12.51
CA GLU A 200 -7.56 8.96 11.86
C GLU A 200 -6.46 9.10 10.81
N VAL A 201 -5.21 8.85 11.20
CA VAL A 201 -4.04 8.93 10.31
C VAL A 201 -4.18 8.00 9.11
N LEU A 202 -4.63 6.76 9.31
CA LEU A 202 -4.83 5.82 8.21
C LEU A 202 -5.98 6.26 7.29
N THR A 203 -7.03 6.87 7.83
CA THR A 203 -8.17 7.37 7.02
C THR A 203 -7.73 8.52 6.13
N GLU A 204 -6.91 9.44 6.67
CA GLU A 204 -6.29 10.52 5.91
C GLU A 204 -5.36 9.98 4.82
N LEU A 205 -4.55 8.95 5.15
CA LEU A 205 -3.67 8.30 4.18
C LEU A 205 -4.46 7.62 3.05
N VAL A 206 -5.52 6.87 3.36
CA VAL A 206 -6.43 6.28 2.36
C VAL A 206 -7.03 7.36 1.45
N THR A 207 -7.42 8.50 2.04
CA THR A 207 -7.98 9.63 1.28
C THR A 207 -6.95 10.23 0.35
N ALA A 208 -5.73 10.47 0.83
CA ALA A 208 -4.61 11.00 0.03
C ALA A 208 -4.30 10.07 -1.16
N GLU A 209 -4.26 8.76 -0.93
CA GLU A 209 -4.06 7.73 -1.95
C GLU A 209 -5.20 7.69 -2.99
N GLY A 210 -6.44 7.90 -2.56
CA GLY A 210 -7.60 7.99 -3.44
C GLY A 210 -7.65 9.27 -4.29
N VAL A 211 -7.16 10.40 -3.74
CA VAL A 211 -7.16 11.72 -4.39
C VAL A 211 -6.00 11.88 -5.36
N SER A 212 -4.80 11.37 -5.02
CA SER A 212 -3.56 11.53 -5.83
C SER A 212 -3.72 11.08 -7.29
N ARG A 213 -4.74 10.25 -7.58
CA ARG A 213 -5.04 9.74 -8.93
C ARG A 213 -6.25 10.35 -9.65
N LYS A 214 -7.20 11.02 -9.00
CA LYS A 214 -8.33 11.64 -9.74
C LYS A 214 -7.86 12.71 -10.75
N GLY A 215 -6.65 13.23 -10.60
CA GLY A 215 -6.00 14.15 -11.54
C GLY A 215 -4.95 13.53 -12.47
N ARG A 216 -4.58 12.25 -12.33
CA ARG A 216 -3.49 11.62 -13.12
C ARG A 216 -4.02 10.42 -13.91
N ARG A 217 -4.15 10.59 -15.23
CA ARG A 217 -4.38 9.48 -16.17
C ARG A 217 -3.34 8.39 -15.91
N ALA A 218 -3.77 7.13 -15.91
CA ALA A 218 -2.85 6.00 -15.84
C ALA A 218 -1.77 6.14 -16.93
N PRO A 219 -0.50 5.84 -16.64
CA PRO A 219 0.51 5.79 -17.69
C PRO A 219 0.05 4.75 -18.72
N GLU A 220 -0.06 5.20 -19.97
CA GLU A 220 -0.29 4.33 -21.10
C GLU A 220 0.81 3.26 -21.05
N ARG A 221 0.42 1.99 -21.05
CA ARG A 221 1.37 0.87 -21.06
C ARG A 221 2.21 1.07 -22.32
N ILE A 222 3.44 1.56 -22.18
CA ILE A 222 4.41 1.59 -23.26
C ILE A 222 4.75 0.13 -23.52
N SER A 223 4.13 -0.44 -24.56
CA SER A 223 4.58 -1.70 -25.13
C SER A 223 6.05 -1.52 -25.51
N SER A 224 6.89 -2.39 -24.98
CA SER A 224 8.33 -2.43 -25.29
C SER A 224 8.55 -2.52 -26.81
N PRO A 225 9.62 -1.90 -27.37
CA PRO A 225 9.87 -1.86 -28.81
C PRO A 225 10.07 -3.22 -29.53
N ASP A 226 10.04 -4.34 -28.80
CA ASP A 226 10.37 -5.67 -29.34
C ASP A 226 9.15 -6.56 -29.66
N GLU A 227 7.92 -6.05 -29.60
CA GLU A 227 6.75 -6.80 -30.08
C GLU A 227 6.58 -6.64 -31.59
N VAL A 228 7.21 -7.53 -32.35
CA VAL A 228 7.04 -7.64 -33.81
C VAL A 228 5.57 -7.87 -34.13
N PRO A 229 4.90 -6.98 -34.91
CA PRO A 229 3.50 -7.16 -35.23
C PRO A 229 3.35 -8.33 -36.20
N LYS A 230 2.53 -9.33 -35.84
CA LYS A 230 2.10 -10.39 -36.77
C LYS A 230 1.27 -9.74 -37.89
N LYS A 231 1.86 -9.62 -39.08
CA LYS A 231 1.15 -9.22 -40.30
C LYS A 231 0.12 -10.29 -40.69
N GLY A 232 -1.10 -9.85 -40.93
CA GLY A 232 -2.05 -10.51 -41.83
C GLY A 232 -3.44 -10.69 -41.25
N VAL A 233 -4.36 -9.75 -41.51
CA VAL A 233 -5.52 -9.88 -42.41
C VAL A 233 -6.13 -8.47 -42.53
N HIS A 234 -6.32 -7.97 -43.76
CA HIS A 234 -6.96 -6.67 -44.02
C HIS A 234 -8.40 -6.63 -43.47
N PRO A 235 -8.80 -5.63 -42.68
CA PRO A 235 -10.21 -5.35 -42.47
C PRO A 235 -10.76 -4.50 -43.63
N ALA A 236 -11.93 -4.93 -44.10
CA ALA A 236 -12.66 -4.38 -45.23
C ALA A 236 -13.11 -2.92 -45.02
N TYR A 237 -13.15 -2.20 -46.13
CA TYR A 237 -13.67 -0.86 -46.35
C TYR A 237 -15.05 -0.64 -45.70
N GLN A 238 -15.16 0.30 -44.74
CA GLN A 238 -16.44 0.78 -44.19
C GLN A 238 -16.83 2.10 -44.87
N GLY A 239 -17.51 1.98 -46.01
CA GLY A 239 -18.34 3.05 -46.58
C GLY A 239 -19.83 2.72 -46.39
N PRO A 240 -20.73 3.71 -46.33
CA PRO A 240 -22.14 3.48 -46.07
C PRO A 240 -22.84 2.85 -47.28
N ILE A 241 -23.13 1.54 -47.22
CA ILE A 241 -23.89 0.85 -48.27
C ILE A 241 -25.39 0.86 -47.91
N ARG A 242 -26.12 1.61 -48.74
CA ARG A 242 -27.58 1.75 -48.76
C ARG A 242 -28.29 0.38 -48.80
N LYS A 243 -29.43 0.32 -48.11
CA LYS A 243 -30.35 -0.83 -48.03
C LYS A 243 -30.62 -1.44 -49.42
N LYS A 244 -30.24 -2.71 -49.62
CA LYS A 244 -30.77 -3.56 -50.69
C LYS A 244 -31.38 -4.80 -50.07
N THR A 245 -32.70 -4.87 -50.17
CA THR A 245 -33.53 -6.04 -49.86
C THR A 245 -33.28 -7.12 -50.90
N TRP A 246 -32.89 -8.30 -50.45
CA TRP A 246 -32.84 -9.50 -51.29
C TRP A 246 -33.92 -10.47 -50.81
N ARG A 247 -34.88 -10.77 -51.69
CA ARG A 247 -35.89 -11.82 -51.53
C ARG A 247 -35.30 -13.12 -52.05
N PHE A 248 -35.31 -14.17 -51.24
CA PHE A 248 -35.10 -15.54 -51.72
C PHE A 248 -36.20 -16.46 -51.18
N THR A 249 -36.80 -17.18 -52.12
CA THR A 249 -37.82 -18.23 -51.96
C THR A 249 -37.15 -19.55 -51.60
N ALA A 250 -37.65 -20.23 -50.56
CA ALA A 250 -37.30 -21.64 -50.28
C ALA A 250 -38.02 -22.57 -51.27
N PRO A 251 -37.46 -23.76 -51.59
CA PRO A 251 -37.80 -24.91 -50.76
C PRO A 251 -36.69 -25.98 -50.57
N LEU A 252 -36.89 -26.77 -49.49
CA LEU A 252 -36.51 -28.17 -49.27
C LEU A 252 -35.06 -28.53 -48.85
N LEU A 253 -34.88 -28.50 -47.53
CA LEU A 253 -34.47 -29.64 -46.68
C LEU A 253 -33.87 -30.88 -47.39
N ARG A 254 -32.59 -31.17 -47.17
CA ARG A 254 -32.16 -32.27 -46.27
C ARG A 254 -30.63 -32.35 -46.10
N THR A 255 -30.26 -32.66 -44.85
CA THR A 255 -29.05 -33.32 -44.34
C THR A 255 -27.70 -32.57 -44.40
N ASP A 256 -27.39 -31.81 -43.34
CA ASP A 256 -26.10 -31.98 -42.64
C ASP A 256 -26.18 -31.54 -41.15
N PRO A 257 -25.67 -32.32 -40.18
CA PRO A 257 -26.10 -32.24 -38.78
C PRO A 257 -25.06 -31.60 -37.83
N LEU A 258 -24.65 -30.35 -38.07
CA LEU A 258 -23.82 -29.59 -37.11
C LEU A 258 -24.33 -28.15 -36.80
N ILE A 259 -25.52 -27.80 -37.30
CA ILE A 259 -26.24 -26.54 -36.99
C ILE A 259 -27.01 -26.63 -35.64
N ILE A 260 -26.74 -27.63 -34.81
CA ILE A 260 -27.57 -27.97 -33.64
C ILE A 260 -27.03 -27.43 -32.30
N VAL A 261 -25.84 -26.83 -32.22
CA VAL A 261 -25.30 -26.38 -30.90
C VAL A 261 -25.22 -24.86 -30.72
N GLU A 262 -25.25 -24.04 -31.78
CA GLU A 262 -25.28 -22.57 -31.64
C GLU A 262 -26.69 -21.94 -31.56
N PHE A 263 -27.76 -22.73 -31.55
CA PHE A 263 -29.14 -22.22 -31.57
C PHE A 263 -29.80 -22.09 -30.17
N LEU A 264 -29.08 -22.33 -29.07
CA LEU A 264 -29.61 -22.23 -27.70
C LEU A 264 -28.90 -21.16 -26.87
N ARG A 265 -29.08 -19.87 -27.22
CA ARG A 265 -28.96 -18.74 -26.26
C ARG A 265 -29.69 -17.44 -26.63
N GLY A 266 -30.84 -17.57 -27.29
CA GLY A 266 -32.00 -16.71 -26.99
C GLY A 266 -31.93 -15.22 -27.33
N VAL A 267 -32.16 -14.87 -28.60
CA VAL A 267 -32.65 -13.53 -28.95
C VAL A 267 -34.01 -13.65 -29.64
N LYS A 268 -35.06 -13.16 -28.95
CA LYS A 268 -36.43 -13.07 -29.46
C LYS A 268 -36.56 -11.89 -30.43
N PHE A 269 -37.20 -12.10 -31.58
CA PHE A 269 -37.70 -11.01 -32.42
C PHE A 269 -39.18 -11.21 -32.76
N ARG A 270 -40.01 -10.20 -32.46
CA ARG A 270 -41.43 -10.09 -32.85
C ARG A 270 -41.53 -9.39 -34.22
N PRO A 271 -42.36 -9.87 -35.16
CA PRO A 271 -42.63 -9.12 -36.39
C PRO A 271 -43.70 -8.03 -36.16
N LYS A 272 -43.42 -6.82 -36.69
CA LYS A 272 -44.39 -5.72 -36.83
C LYS A 272 -45.27 -5.96 -38.06
N THR A 273 -46.57 -5.83 -37.88
CA THR A 273 -47.56 -5.64 -38.94
C THR A 273 -47.49 -4.19 -39.43
N THR A 274 -47.63 -3.97 -40.74
CA THR A 274 -47.90 -2.65 -41.32
C THR A 274 -49.08 -2.73 -42.29
N PRO A 275 -49.81 -1.62 -42.47
CA PRO A 275 -51.21 -1.60 -42.87
C PRO A 275 -51.43 -1.32 -44.36
N SER A 276 -52.74 -1.36 -44.71
CA SER A 276 -53.44 -1.23 -46.00
C SER A 276 -53.34 -2.41 -46.94
#